data_AF-A0A246TI01-F1
#
_entry.id   AF-A0A246TI01-F1
#
_cell.length_a   1.000
_cell.length_b   1.000
_cell.length_c   1.000
_cell.angle_alpha   90.00
_cell.angle_beta   90.00
_cell.angle_gamma   90.00
#
_symmetry.space_group_name_H-M   'P 1'
#
loop_
_entity.id
_entity.type
_entity.pdbx_description
1 polymer ?
#
loop_
_entity_poly.entity_id
_entity_poly.type
_entity_poly.pdbx_seq_one_letter_code
_entity_poly.pdbx_strand_id
1 'polypeptide(L)'
;MLDRPSPPPKPNLETAFRKWWDAQGPSFATRVDLVVAKKLFRAGYASGRRADVNRYIFSAGRFRITVWAEGLQAAKRKAIIEANDRAAKRGWKPPKSGWVLKEVS
;
A
#
# COMPACT_ATOMS: atom_id res chain seq x y z
N MET A 1 28.19 18.16 -10.95
CA MET A 1 27.16 17.39 -10.21
C MET A 1 26.06 17.07 -11.19
N LEU A 2 25.74 15.79 -11.42
CA LEU A 2 24.63 15.42 -12.31
C LEU A 2 23.35 15.53 -11.48
N ASP A 3 22.53 16.54 -11.77
CA ASP A 3 21.15 16.59 -11.28
C ASP A 3 20.41 15.38 -11.82
N ARG A 4 20.13 14.42 -10.94
CA ARG A 4 19.32 13.25 -11.29
C ARG A 4 17.88 13.76 -11.41
N PRO A 5 17.23 13.70 -12.58
CA PRO A 5 15.85 14.15 -12.71
C PRO A 5 14.98 13.32 -11.75
N SER A 6 14.17 14.01 -10.95
CA SER A 6 13.19 13.37 -10.08
C SER A 6 12.32 12.42 -10.91
N PRO A 7 12.09 11.18 -10.44
CA PRO A 7 11.25 10.24 -11.15
C PRO A 7 9.87 10.87 -11.42
N PRO A 8 9.29 10.67 -12.62
CA PRO A 8 7.98 11.20 -12.92
C PRO A 8 6.94 10.68 -11.92
N PRO A 9 5.94 11.49 -11.55
CA PRO A 9 4.91 11.08 -10.60
C PRO A 9 4.22 9.81 -11.07
N LYS A 10 4.06 8.84 -10.16
CA LYS A 10 3.38 7.57 -10.47
C LYS A 10 1.95 7.88 -10.95
N PRO A 11 1.50 7.36 -12.10
CA PRO A 11 0.17 7.64 -12.63
C PRO A 11 -0.91 7.23 -11.64
N ASN A 12 -2.02 7.98 -11.59
CA ASN A 12 -3.18 7.59 -10.79
C ASN A 12 -3.80 6.28 -11.33
N LEU A 13 -4.65 5.64 -10.52
CA LEU A 13 -5.22 4.32 -10.83
C LEU A 13 -5.93 4.28 -12.19
N GLU A 14 -6.73 5.29 -12.49
CA GLU A 14 -7.54 5.36 -13.72
C GLU A 14 -6.66 5.53 -14.96
N THR A 15 -5.66 6.43 -14.90
CA THR A 15 -4.69 6.61 -15.98
C THR A 15 -3.89 5.33 -16.22
N ALA A 16 -3.50 4.63 -15.16
CA ALA A 16 -2.78 3.36 -15.28
C ALA A 16 -3.68 2.25 -15.87
N PHE A 17 -4.96 2.21 -15.48
CA PHE A 17 -5.94 1.27 -16.04
C PHE A 17 -6.12 1.49 -17.54
N ARG A 18 -6.33 2.74 -17.99
CA ARG A 18 -6.50 3.06 -19.42
C ARG A 18 -5.28 2.64 -20.24
N LYS A 19 -4.08 3.02 -19.82
CA LYS A 19 -2.85 2.61 -20.49
C LYS A 19 -2.71 1.09 -20.57
N TRP A 20 -3.05 0.37 -19.51
CA TRP A 20 -3.03 -1.09 -19.51
C TRP A 20 -4.09 -1.67 -20.43
N TRP A 21 -5.31 -1.12 -20.43
CA TRP A 21 -6.43 -1.56 -21.26
C TRP A 21 -6.18 -1.32 -22.75
N ASP A 22 -5.64 -0.15 -23.11
CA ASP A 22 -5.30 0.21 -24.49
C ASP A 22 -4.10 -0.58 -25.03
N ALA A 23 -3.23 -1.06 -24.14
CA ALA A 23 -2.14 -1.96 -24.50
C ALA A 23 -2.61 -3.39 -24.80
N GLN A 24 -3.88 -3.71 -24.54
CA GLN A 24 -4.43 -5.02 -24.89
C GLN A 24 -4.76 -5.09 -26.37
N GLY A 25 -4.59 -6.26 -26.97
CA GLY A 25 -4.92 -6.46 -28.38
C GLY A 25 -6.41 -6.28 -28.68
N PRO A 26 -6.79 -6.07 -29.95
CA PRO A 26 -8.18 -5.77 -30.36
C PRO A 26 -9.21 -6.82 -29.91
N SER A 27 -8.79 -8.07 -29.73
CA SER A 27 -9.62 -9.20 -29.31
C SER A 27 -9.84 -9.31 -27.80
N PHE A 28 -9.10 -8.55 -27.00
CA PHE A 28 -9.18 -8.63 -25.54
C PHE A 28 -10.41 -7.91 -25.01
N ALA A 29 -10.66 -6.68 -25.48
CA ALA A 29 -11.81 -5.87 -25.06
C ALA A 29 -13.16 -6.51 -25.45
N THR A 30 -13.17 -7.36 -26.47
CA THR A 30 -14.36 -8.12 -26.91
C THR A 30 -14.61 -9.37 -26.07
N ARG A 31 -13.59 -9.91 -25.38
CA ARG A 31 -13.66 -11.16 -24.61
C ARG A 31 -13.77 -10.96 -23.11
N VAL A 32 -13.39 -9.78 -22.62
CA VAL A 32 -13.31 -9.49 -21.20
C VAL A 32 -14.24 -8.33 -20.86
N ASP A 33 -15.18 -8.59 -19.96
CA ASP A 33 -16.05 -7.56 -19.41
C ASP A 33 -15.24 -6.46 -18.69
N LEU A 34 -15.65 -5.21 -18.91
CA LEU A 34 -14.95 -4.04 -18.38
C LEU A 34 -14.90 -4.01 -16.85
N VAL A 35 -15.96 -4.47 -16.17
CA VAL A 35 -16.02 -4.53 -14.70
C VAL A 35 -15.06 -5.59 -14.18
N VAL A 36 -15.02 -6.76 -14.82
CA VAL A 36 -14.06 -7.84 -14.50
C VAL A 36 -12.62 -7.35 -14.73
N ALA A 37 -12.34 -6.70 -15.86
CA ALA A 37 -11.03 -6.16 -16.18
C ALA A 37 -10.57 -5.13 -15.13
N LYS A 38 -11.46 -4.22 -14.71
CA LYS A 38 -11.17 -3.25 -13.65
C LYS A 38 -10.84 -3.93 -12.31
N LYS A 39 -11.55 -5.00 -11.95
CA LYS A 39 -11.27 -5.79 -10.72
C LYS A 39 -9.89 -6.45 -10.80
N LEU A 40 -9.59 -7.14 -11.90
CA LEU A 40 -8.30 -7.81 -12.12
C LEU A 40 -7.15 -6.82 -12.14
N PHE A 41 -7.28 -5.72 -12.88
CA PHE A 41 -6.29 -4.66 -12.91
C PHE A 41 -6.07 -4.04 -11.54
N ARG A 42 -7.13 -3.73 -10.78
CA ARG A 42 -6.98 -3.19 -9.42
C ARG A 42 -6.18 -4.11 -8.51
N ALA A 43 -6.45 -5.42 -8.56
CA ALA A 43 -5.72 -6.41 -7.78
C ALA A 43 -4.24 -6.50 -8.21
N GLY A 44 -3.99 -6.58 -9.52
CA GLY A 44 -2.63 -6.62 -10.08
C GLY A 44 -1.84 -5.33 -9.83
N TYR A 45 -2.46 -4.17 -10.05
CA TYR A 45 -1.87 -2.85 -9.82
C TYR A 45 -1.58 -2.60 -8.34
N ALA A 46 -2.47 -3.00 -7.42
CA ALA A 46 -2.22 -2.88 -5.99
C ALA A 46 -1.04 -3.76 -5.55
N SER A 47 -0.90 -4.94 -6.14
CA SER A 47 0.22 -5.86 -5.86
C SER A 47 1.53 -5.35 -6.49
N GLY A 48 1.50 -4.93 -7.75
CA GLY A 48 2.67 -4.43 -8.49
C GLY A 48 3.17 -3.08 -8.01
N ARG A 49 2.28 -2.16 -7.61
CA ARG A 49 2.67 -0.87 -6.98
C ARG A 49 3.30 -1.07 -5.59
N ARG A 50 3.20 -2.29 -5.06
CA ARG A 50 3.78 -2.72 -3.79
C ARG A 50 4.79 -3.86 -3.97
N ALA A 51 5.29 -4.10 -5.17
CA ALA A 51 6.19 -5.22 -5.46
C ALA A 51 7.52 -5.13 -4.68
N ASP A 52 7.91 -3.93 -4.28
CA ASP A 52 9.08 -3.60 -3.48
C ASP A 52 8.80 -3.56 -1.97
N VAL A 53 7.54 -3.77 -1.53
CA VAL A 53 7.16 -3.68 -0.13
C VAL A 53 6.42 -4.91 0.36
N ASN A 54 6.93 -5.48 1.44
CA ASN A 54 6.31 -6.61 2.11
C ASN A 54 5.15 -6.14 3.00
N ARG A 55 4.16 -7.01 3.16
CA ARG A 55 3.07 -6.83 4.12
C ARG A 55 3.54 -7.27 5.49
N TYR A 56 3.44 -6.37 6.46
CA TYR A 56 3.70 -6.67 7.87
C TYR A 56 2.44 -6.41 8.69
N ILE A 57 2.20 -7.26 9.68
CA ILE A 57 1.11 -7.07 10.63
C ILE A 57 1.70 -7.03 12.03
N PHE A 58 1.33 -6.02 12.79
CA PHE A 58 1.75 -5.86 14.18
C PHE A 58 0.55 -5.82 15.11
N SER A 59 0.68 -6.44 16.27
CA SER A 59 -0.11 -6.09 17.45
C SER A 59 0.59 -4.96 18.20
N ALA A 60 -0.13 -3.89 18.51
CA ALA A 60 0.31 -2.73 19.29
C ALA A 60 -0.74 -2.43 20.36
N GLY A 61 -0.54 -2.96 21.57
CA GLY A 61 -1.56 -2.91 22.63
C GLY A 61 -2.87 -3.56 22.16
N ARG A 62 -3.94 -2.75 22.01
CA ARG A 62 -5.27 -3.19 21.53
C ARG A 62 -5.44 -3.14 20.01
N PHE A 63 -4.44 -2.68 19.27
CA PHE A 63 -4.54 -2.53 17.81
C PHE A 63 -3.89 -3.71 17.07
N ARG A 64 -4.57 -4.21 16.03
CA ARG A 64 -3.94 -4.97 14.93
C ARG A 64 -3.73 -4.00 13.76
N ILE A 65 -2.48 -3.81 13.37
CA ILE A 65 -2.04 -2.81 12.41
C ILE A 65 -1.37 -3.52 11.23
N THR A 66 -1.92 -3.35 10.04
CA THR A 66 -1.32 -3.87 8.80
C THR A 66 -0.67 -2.71 8.05
N VAL A 67 0.62 -2.86 7.74
CA VAL A 67 1.40 -1.88 7.01
C VAL A 67 2.15 -2.54 5.86
N TRP A 68 2.46 -1.76 4.85
CA TRP A 68 3.28 -2.17 3.71
C TRP A 68 4.58 -1.38 3.74
N ALA A 69 5.72 -2.08 3.75
CA ALA A 69 7.03 -1.44 3.84
C ALA A 69 8.13 -2.25 3.16
N GLU A 70 9.20 -1.57 2.76
CA GLU A 70 10.38 -2.17 2.10
C GLU A 70 11.14 -3.13 3.03
N GLY A 71 10.97 -2.99 4.35
CA GLY A 71 11.61 -3.84 5.34
C GLY A 71 11.01 -3.67 6.74
N LEU A 72 11.35 -4.59 7.64
CA LEU A 72 10.79 -4.65 8.99
C LEU A 72 10.94 -3.34 9.77
N GLN A 73 12.07 -2.65 9.65
CA GLN A 73 12.30 -1.39 10.37
C GLN A 73 11.39 -0.25 9.85
N ALA A 74 11.22 -0.15 8.54
CA ALA A 74 10.27 0.80 7.95
C ALA A 74 8.82 0.44 8.32
N ALA A 75 8.52 -0.85 8.41
CA ALA A 75 7.22 -1.35 8.85
C ALA A 75 6.91 -0.95 10.30
N LYS A 76 7.88 -1.15 11.22
CA LYS A 76 7.74 -0.75 12.63
C LYS A 76 7.48 0.74 12.79
N ARG A 77 8.21 1.60 12.07
CA ARG A 77 7.98 3.06 12.09
C ARG A 77 6.57 3.42 11.63
N LYS A 78 6.12 2.87 10.50
CA LYS A 78 4.74 3.08 9.99
C LYS A 78 3.69 2.59 10.99
N ALA A 79 3.93 1.46 11.64
CA ALA A 79 3.00 0.90 12.61
C ALA A 79 2.88 1.75 13.90
N ILE A 80 3.98 2.37 14.36
CA ILE A 80 3.97 3.31 15.49
C ILE A 80 3.15 4.55 15.17
N ILE A 81 3.35 5.13 13.97
CA ILE A 81 2.59 6.30 13.51
C ILE A 81 1.08 5.97 13.48
N GLU A 82 0.71 4.86 12.84
CA GLU A 82 -0.69 4.42 12.80
C GLU A 82 -1.28 4.15 14.20
N ALA A 83 -0.50 3.59 15.12
CA ALA A 83 -0.94 3.34 16.50
C ALA A 83 -1.19 4.65 17.26
N ASN A 84 -0.31 5.65 17.08
CA ASN A 84 -0.50 6.99 17.64
C ASN A 84 -1.74 7.67 17.08
N ASP A 85 -1.92 7.64 15.76
CA ASP A 85 -3.08 8.24 15.09
C ASP A 85 -4.39 7.60 15.57
N ARG A 86 -4.43 6.28 15.71
CA ARG A 86 -5.61 5.56 16.22
C ARG A 86 -5.86 5.83 17.69
N ALA A 87 -4.82 5.94 18.51
CA ALA A 87 -4.97 6.31 19.91
C ALA A 87 -5.53 7.73 20.04
N ALA A 88 -4.96 8.70 19.31
CA ALA A 88 -5.43 10.08 19.29
C ALA A 88 -6.90 10.19 18.87
N LYS A 89 -7.30 9.48 17.81
CA LYS A 89 -8.71 9.40 17.34
C LYS A 89 -9.66 8.83 18.40
N ARG A 90 -9.17 8.05 19.36
CA ARG A 90 -9.95 7.50 20.48
C ARG A 90 -9.81 8.32 21.77
N GLY A 91 -9.11 9.46 21.72
CA GLY A 91 -8.79 10.26 22.91
C GLY A 91 -7.80 9.58 23.87
N TRP A 92 -7.15 8.50 23.43
CA TRP A 92 -6.17 7.76 24.23
C TRP A 92 -4.79 8.39 24.11
N LYS A 93 -4.05 8.42 25.22
CA LYS A 93 -2.64 8.81 25.20
C LYS A 93 -1.77 7.61 24.82
N PRO A 94 -0.75 7.79 23.95
CA PRO A 94 0.24 6.76 23.70
C PRO A 94 0.95 6.33 25.00
N PRO A 95 1.41 5.08 25.11
CA PRO A 95 2.19 4.62 26.27
C PRO A 95 3.47 5.44 26.44
N LYS A 96 3.85 5.77 27.67
CA LYS A 96 5.09 6.54 27.96
C LYS A 96 6.35 5.85 27.44
N SER A 97 6.38 4.52 27.47
CA SER A 97 7.48 3.70 26.94
C SER A 97 7.45 3.51 25.42
N GLY A 98 6.46 4.09 24.73
CA GLY A 98 6.17 3.79 23.33
C GLY A 98 5.39 2.48 23.13
N TRP A 99 4.97 2.25 21.88
CA TRP A 99 4.23 1.04 21.51
C TRP A 99 5.16 -0.17 21.46
N VAL A 100 4.83 -1.22 22.20
CA VAL A 100 5.43 -2.53 22.01
C VAL A 100 4.78 -3.18 20.79
N LEU A 101 5.56 -3.34 19.72
CA LEU A 101 5.14 -4.01 18.50
C LEU A 101 5.52 -5.48 18.54
N LYS A 102 4.53 -6.37 18.43
CA LYS A 102 4.77 -7.80 18.15
C LYS A 102 4.28 -8.10 16.75
N GLU A 103 5.15 -8.67 15.93
CA GLU A 103 4.76 -9.15 14.61
C GLU A 103 3.80 -10.34 14.78
N VAL A 104 2.74 -10.35 13.99
CA VAL A 104 1.73 -11.40 14.00
C VAL A 104 1.56 -11.90 12.58
N SER A 105 1.62 -13.23 12.44
CA SER A 105 1.35 -13.92 11.19
C SER A 105 -0.08 -13.66 10.68
#